data_AF-A0A7V2JI72-F1
#
_entry.id   AF-A0A7V2JI72-F1
#
_cell.length_a   1.000
_cell.length_b   1.000
_cell.length_c   1.000
_cell.angle_alpha   90.00
_cell.angle_beta   90.00
_cell.angle_gamma   90.00
#
_symmetry.space_group_name_H-M   'P 1'
#
loop_
_entity.id
_entity.type
_entity.pdbx_description
1 polymer ?
#
loop_
_entity_poly.entity_id
_entity_poly.type
_entity_poly.pdbx_seq_one_letter_code
_entity_poly.pdbx_strand_id
1 'polypeptide(L)'
;MATIQERKSKDGKTSHKVTVRLKGHPTRTATFKRLTDARLWAQQTEANIRQGRYFQTSETRKHTVTELIDRYLRDYIPQKLDCRNQT
;
A
#
# COMPACT_ATOMS: atom_id res chain seq x y z
N MET A 1 -1.19 -10.18 15.78
CA MET A 1 -0.19 -9.77 16.78
C MET A 1 1.11 -9.37 16.08
N ALA A 2 1.75 -8.31 16.56
CA ALA A 2 3.08 -7.90 16.10
C ALA A 2 4.16 -8.41 17.06
N THR A 3 5.21 -9.04 16.53
CA THR A 3 6.37 -9.52 17.29
C THR A 3 7.59 -8.71 16.92
N ILE A 4 8.33 -8.20 17.91
CA ILE A 4 9.58 -7.48 17.71
C ILE A 4 10.72 -8.37 18.19
N GLN A 5 11.66 -8.69 17.30
CA GLN A 5 12.85 -9.46 17.59
C GLN A 5 14.06 -8.54 17.56
N GLU A 6 14.83 -8.50 18.64
CA GLU A 6 16.09 -7.77 18.67
C GLU A 6 17.22 -8.68 18.17
N ARG A 7 18.02 -8.16 17.25
CA ARG A 7 19.24 -8.80 16.75
C ARG A 7 20.41 -7.85 16.97
N LYS A 8 21.40 -8.31 17.72
CA LYS A 8 22.69 -7.64 17.85
C LYS A 8 23.62 -8.20 16.77
N SER A 9 24.11 -7.34 15.89
CA SER A 9 25.16 -7.73 14.93
C SER A 9 26.48 -7.93 15.66
N LYS A 10 27.39 -8.67 15.02
CA LYS A 10 28.76 -8.89 15.52
C LYS A 10 29.52 -7.55 15.69
N ASP A 11 29.14 -6.53 14.92
CA ASP A 11 29.62 -5.14 14.99
C ASP A 11 28.96 -4.26 16.09
N GLY A 12 28.20 -4.85 17.01
CA GLY A 12 27.55 -4.12 18.11
C GLY A 12 26.29 -3.33 17.73
N LYS A 13 25.93 -3.27 16.44
CA LYS A 13 24.71 -2.60 15.97
C LYS A 13 23.46 -3.39 16.36
N THR A 14 22.52 -2.75 17.05
CA THR A 14 21.19 -3.31 17.38
C THR A 14 20.22 -3.08 16.23
N SER A 15 19.51 -4.14 15.84
CA SER A 15 18.46 -4.10 14.83
C SER A 15 17.20 -4.75 15.39
N HIS A 16 16.05 -4.11 15.19
CA HIS A 16 14.75 -4.56 15.65
C HIS A 16 13.93 -5.02 14.45
N LYS A 17 13.74 -6.32 14.31
CA LYS A 17 12.89 -6.92 13.27
C LYS A 17 11.46 -7.04 13.79
N VAL A 18 10.53 -6.35 13.16
CA VAL A 18 9.09 -6.43 13.45
C VAL A 18 8.44 -7.39 12.48
N THR A 19 7.61 -8.29 12.99
CA THR A 19 6.79 -9.22 12.21
C THR A 19 5.33 -9.06 12.61
N VAL A 20 4.49 -8.58 11.70
CA VAL A 20 3.05 -8.40 11.91
C VAL A 20 2.31 -9.56 11.26
N ARG A 21 1.63 -10.36 12.08
CA ARG A 21 0.79 -11.49 11.64
C ARG A 21 -0.66 -11.21 11.98
N LEU A 22 -1.50 -11.18 10.95
CA LEU A 22 -2.96 -11.09 11.07
C LEU A 22 -3.60 -12.26 10.30
N LYS A 23 -4.63 -12.89 10.87
CA LYS A 23 -5.37 -13.96 10.18
C LYS A 23 -5.98 -13.40 8.90
N GLY A 24 -5.84 -14.14 7.79
CA GLY A 24 -6.38 -13.73 6.48
C GLY A 24 -5.57 -12.67 5.73
N HIS A 25 -4.44 -12.21 6.27
CA HIS A 25 -3.56 -11.23 5.60
C HIS A 25 -2.14 -11.78 5.48
N PRO A 26 -1.40 -11.38 4.42
CA PRO A 26 0.01 -11.77 4.29
C PRO A 26 0.81 -11.23 5.46
N THR A 27 1.75 -12.04 5.95
CA THR A 27 2.67 -11.60 7.01
C THR A 27 3.53 -10.44 6.49
N ARG A 28 3.65 -9.38 7.28
CA ARG A 28 4.51 -8.23 6.96
C ARG A 28 5.68 -8.16 7.91
N THR A 29 6.85 -7.88 7.36
CA THR A 29 8.09 -7.78 8.13
C THR A 29 8.82 -6.50 7.77
N ALA A 30 9.35 -5.81 8.78
CA ALA A 30 10.23 -4.66 8.60
C ALA A 30 11.35 -4.69 9.65
N THR A 31 12.47 -4.07 9.35
CA THR A 31 13.63 -4.01 10.27
C THR A 31 13.99 -2.56 10.52
N PHE A 32 14.17 -2.18 11.78
CA PHE A 32 14.47 -0.82 12.21
C PHE A 32 15.71 -0.79 13.10
N LYS A 33 16.39 0.36 13.16
CA LYS A 33 17.51 0.58 14.09
C LYS A 33 17.05 1.04 15.47
N ARG A 34 15.92 1.77 15.52
CA ARG A 34 15.35 2.34 16.74
C ARG A 34 14.11 1.57 17.17
N LEU A 35 14.03 1.25 18.45
CA LEU A 35 12.92 0.49 19.04
C LEU A 35 11.58 1.25 18.96
N THR A 36 11.59 2.57 19.12
CA THR A 36 10.38 3.40 19.07
C THR A 36 9.73 3.36 17.70
N ASP A 37 10.55 3.45 16.65
CA ASP A 37 10.08 3.46 15.27
C ASP A 37 9.52 2.08 14.91
N ALA A 38 10.15 1.01 15.40
CA ALA A 38 9.65 -0.35 15.28
C ALA A 38 8.26 -0.52 15.91
N ARG A 39 8.03 0.03 17.11
CA ARG A 39 6.74 -0.02 17.80
C ARG A 39 5.67 0.81 17.08
N LEU A 40 6.01 2.03 16.69
CA LEU A 40 5.09 2.92 15.96
C LEU A 40 4.67 2.28 14.63
N TRP A 41 5.62 1.73 13.88
CA TRP A 41 5.35 1.05 12.63
C TRP A 41 4.48 -0.20 12.82
N ALA A 42 4.73 -0.99 13.87
CA ALA A 42 3.90 -2.14 14.21
C ALA A 42 2.44 -1.74 14.43
N GLN A 43 2.22 -0.70 15.24
CA GLN A 43 0.90 -0.18 15.56
C GLN A 43 0.19 0.40 14.33
N GLN A 44 0.88 1.22 13.54
CA GLN A 44 0.33 1.79 12.30
C GLN A 44 -0.01 0.70 11.29
N THR A 45 0.85 -0.29 11.12
CA THR A 45 0.62 -1.39 10.18
C THR A 45 -0.53 -2.27 10.63
N GLU A 46 -0.61 -2.59 11.93
CA GLU A 46 -1.75 -3.33 12.48
C GLU A 46 -3.06 -2.53 12.36
N ALA A 47 -3.03 -1.22 12.63
CA ALA A 47 -4.18 -0.34 12.47
C ALA A 47 -4.63 -0.26 11.01
N ASN A 48 -3.70 -0.10 10.06
CA ASN A 48 -4.00 -0.03 8.62
C ASN A 48 -4.61 -1.34 8.10
N ILE A 49 -4.08 -2.49 8.53
CA ILE A 49 -4.62 -3.80 8.15
C ILE A 49 -5.99 -4.02 8.81
N ARG A 50 -6.15 -3.69 10.10
CA ARG A 50 -7.42 -3.83 10.84
C ARG A 50 -8.52 -2.91 10.30
N GLN A 51 -8.18 -1.67 9.94
CA GLN A 51 -9.11 -0.71 9.36
C GLN A 51 -9.50 -1.07 7.92
N GLY A 52 -8.90 -2.10 7.31
CA GLY A 52 -9.11 -2.43 5.91
C GLY A 52 -8.64 -1.32 4.96
N ARG A 53 -8.04 -0.23 5.45
CA ARG A 53 -7.48 0.87 4.67
C ARG A 53 -6.17 0.49 3.96
N TYR A 54 -5.74 -0.76 4.12
CA TYR A 54 -4.77 -1.43 3.25
C TYR A 54 -5.37 -1.72 1.84
N PHE A 55 -6.03 -0.71 1.27
CA PHE A 55 -6.45 -0.60 -0.13
C PHE A 55 -5.89 0.70 -0.72
N GLN A 56 -4.59 0.91 -0.58
CA GLN A 56 -3.86 1.64 -1.61
C GLN A 56 -3.07 0.54 -2.32
N THR A 57 -3.68 -0.24 -3.22
CA THR A 57 -3.74 0.05 -4.66
C THR A 57 -4.46 -1.15 -5.32
N SER A 58 -5.74 -1.37 -5.02
CA SER A 58 -6.52 -2.41 -5.72
C SER A 58 -7.21 -1.86 -6.97
N GLU A 59 -7.50 -0.56 -7.03
CA GLU A 59 -8.12 0.07 -8.20
C GLU A 59 -7.15 0.21 -9.38
N THR A 60 -5.88 0.54 -9.13
CA THR A 60 -4.83 0.55 -10.18
C THR A 60 -4.48 -0.85 -10.71
N ARG A 61 -4.81 -1.91 -9.96
CA ARG A 61 -4.64 -3.30 -10.45
C ARG A 61 -5.81 -3.79 -11.30
N LYS A 62 -6.96 -3.11 -11.21
CA LYS A 62 -8.20 -3.48 -11.90
C LYS A 62 -8.30 -2.77 -13.25
N HIS A 63 -7.84 -1.52 -13.31
CA HIS A 63 -7.89 -0.76 -14.54
C HIS A 63 -6.62 -0.94 -15.36
N THR A 64 -6.77 -1.56 -16.52
CA THR A 64 -5.71 -1.67 -17.52
C THR A 64 -5.59 -0.36 -18.30
N VAL A 65 -4.42 -0.10 -18.90
CA VAL A 65 -4.23 1.08 -19.78
C VAL A 65 -5.24 1.06 -20.93
N THR A 66 -5.60 -0.14 -21.40
CA THR A 66 -6.65 -0.34 -22.38
C THR A 66 -8.00 0.17 -21.89
N GLU A 67 -8.45 -0.17 -20.68
CA GLU A 67 -9.69 0.37 -20.11
C GLU A 67 -9.66 1.90 -19.95
N LEU A 68 -8.48 2.46 -19.71
CA LEU A 68 -8.30 3.90 -19.58
C LEU A 68 -8.40 4.61 -20.94
N ILE A 69 -7.83 4.02 -21.99
CA ILE A 69 -7.94 4.52 -23.37
C ILE A 69 -9.39 4.36 -23.86
N ASP A 70 -10.01 3.20 -23.63
CA ASP A 70 -11.40 2.94 -24.03
C ASP A 70 -12.36 3.93 -23.36
N ARG A 71 -12.16 4.23 -22.07
CA ARG A 71 -12.91 5.27 -21.37
C ARG A 71 -12.68 6.65 -21.99
N TYR A 72 -11.44 6.99 -22.32
CA TYR A 72 -11.13 8.29 -22.89
C TYR A 72 -11.75 8.47 -24.29
N LEU A 73 -11.65 7.44 -25.13
CA LEU A 73 -12.26 7.43 -26.46
C LEU A 73 -13.80 7.47 -26.38
N ARG A 74 -14.40 6.80 -25.38
CA ARG A 74 -15.86 6.72 -25.25
C ARG A 74 -16.49 7.95 -24.62
N ASP A 75 -15.88 8.50 -23.58
CA ASP A 75 -16.54 9.53 -22.77
C ASP A 75 -16.09 10.94 -23.18
N TYR A 76 -14.81 11.10 -23.51
CA TYR A 76 -14.23 12.43 -23.72
C TYR A 76 -14.16 12.85 -25.18
N ILE A 77 -13.92 11.93 -26.12
CA ILE A 77 -13.88 12.25 -27.54
C ILE A 77 -15.23 12.68 -28.13
N PRO A 78 -16.37 11.99 -27.90
CA PRO A 78 -17.63 12.47 -28.42
C PRO A 78 -17.99 13.83 -27.85
N GLN A 79 -17.69 14.09 -26.57
CA GLN A 79 -17.91 15.40 -25.96
C GLN A 79 -17.08 16.51 -26.63
N LYS A 80 -15.86 16.20 -27.07
CA LYS A 80 -14.97 17.11 -27.81
C LYS A 80 -15.37 17.30 -29.29
N LEU A 81 -16.07 16.33 -29.88
CA LEU A 81 -16.56 16.39 -31.25
C LEU A 81 -17.93 17.06 -31.33
N ASP A 82 -18.82 16.78 -30.37
CA ASP A 82 -20.16 17.36 -30.32
C ASP A 82 -20.11 18.87 -30.14
N CYS A 83 -19.18 19.36 -29.30
CA CYS A 83 -18.96 20.79 -29.16
C CYS A 83 -18.38 21.45 -30.43
N ARG A 84 -17.91 20.66 -31.40
CA ARG A 84 -17.36 21.16 -32.66
C ARG A 84 -18.32 21.02 -33.84
N ASN A 85 -19.31 20.13 -33.74
CA ASN A 85 -20.30 19.90 -34.78
C ASN A 85 -21.61 20.70 -34.58
N GLN A 86 -21.71 21.59 -33.58
CA GLN A 86 -22.91 22.44 -33.37
C GLN A 86 -22.61 23.95 -33.56
N THR A 87 -22.28 24.34 -34.79
CA THR A 87 -22.50 25.69 -35.37
C THR A 87 -22.55 25.54 -36.87
#